data_AF-A0A2S7KB11-F1
#
_entry.id   AF-A0A2S7KB11-F1
#
_cell.length_a   1.000
_cell.length_b   1.000
_cell.length_c   1.000
_cell.angle_alpha   90.00
_cell.angle_beta   90.00
_cell.angle_gamma   90.00
#
_symmetry.space_group_name_H-M   'P 1'
#
loop_
_entity.id
_entity.type
_entity.pdbx_description
1 polymer ?
#
loop_
_entity_poly.entity_id
_entity_poly.type
_entity_poly.pdbx_seq_one_letter_code
_entity_poly.pdbx_strand_id
1 'polypeptide(L)'
;MLGSRIRIPTQLNLRLRMGRGHIERRIDDWVLGNSNIFELRRQMKRFQFQTPLAHARGIGSAKSGAGQWWAQRTSACALAPLTLWFIVSAVRLLSDDHEAFLIWIASPVNAVLMALMILALFRHMGLGLQVIVDDYLHDDRLRTPVKLSVQAGCQVLATIALFAILRGSIR
;
A
#
# COMPACT_ATOMS: atom_id res chain seq x y z
N MET A 1 -10.51 46.40 16.35
CA MET A 1 -9.80 45.26 16.96
C MET A 1 -10.75 44.64 17.99
N LEU A 2 -11.65 43.76 17.56
CA LEU A 2 -11.57 42.29 17.49
C LEU A 2 -11.60 41.62 18.88
N GLY A 3 -12.75 41.04 19.21
CA GLY A 3 -12.92 40.19 20.38
C GLY A 3 -12.65 38.72 20.07
N SER A 4 -12.35 37.95 21.11
CA SER A 4 -12.71 36.54 21.18
C SER A 4 -12.83 36.10 22.63
N ARG A 5 -13.99 35.53 22.93
CA ARG A 5 -14.33 34.88 24.19
C ARG A 5 -13.72 33.49 24.20
N ILE A 6 -13.12 33.07 25.31
CA ILE A 6 -12.95 31.64 25.61
C ILE A 6 -13.52 31.41 27.01
N ARG A 7 -14.61 30.62 27.06
CA ARG A 7 -15.34 30.26 28.27
C ARG A 7 -15.16 28.75 28.46
N ILE A 8 -14.41 28.35 29.49
CA ILE A 8 -14.27 26.94 29.88
C ILE A 8 -15.02 26.75 31.19
N PRO A 9 -16.12 25.98 31.24
CA PRO A 9 -16.70 25.58 32.51
C PRO A 9 -16.27 24.14 32.82
N THR A 10 -15.53 23.95 33.91
CA THR A 10 -15.36 22.61 34.48
C THR A 10 -15.36 22.73 35.99
N GLN A 11 -16.57 22.78 36.55
CA GLN A 11 -16.81 22.69 37.99
C GLN A 11 -16.59 21.22 38.40
N LEU A 12 -15.33 20.86 38.69
CA LEU A 12 -14.96 19.56 39.23
C LEU A 12 -15.03 19.61 40.77
N ASN A 13 -16.24 19.49 41.33
CA ASN A 13 -16.45 19.33 42.77
C ASN A 13 -16.43 17.84 43.14
N LEU A 14 -15.24 17.31 43.43
CA LEU A 14 -15.05 15.96 43.96
C LEU A 14 -15.23 15.97 45.48
N ARG A 15 -16.47 15.76 45.96
CA ARG A 15 -16.77 15.38 47.35
C ARG A 15 -17.01 13.87 47.41
N LEU A 16 -15.99 13.12 47.82
CA LEU A 16 -16.11 11.70 48.10
C LEU A 16 -16.85 11.49 49.42
N ARG A 17 -18.08 10.96 49.36
CA ARG A 17 -18.72 10.27 50.48
C ARG A 17 -19.13 8.88 50.04
N MET A 18 -18.32 7.89 50.43
CA MET A 18 -18.57 6.48 50.14
C MET A 18 -19.82 5.99 50.87
N GLY A 19 -20.85 5.64 50.09
CA GLY A 19 -22.00 4.85 50.50
C GLY A 19 -21.94 3.48 49.80
N ARG A 20 -21.55 2.47 50.56
CA ARG A 20 -21.39 1.07 50.16
C ARG A 20 -22.79 0.44 50.00
N GLY A 21 -23.35 0.52 48.80
CA GLY A 21 -24.68 -0.03 48.49
C GLY A 21 -25.30 0.42 47.16
N HIS A 22 -24.61 1.29 46.42
CA HIS A 22 -25.13 1.91 45.20
C HIS A 22 -24.23 1.71 43.97
N ILE A 23 -23.19 0.88 44.08
CA ILE A 23 -22.23 0.58 43.01
C ILE A 23 -22.72 -0.61 42.18
N GLU A 24 -23.29 -1.61 42.85
CA GLU A 24 -23.86 -2.83 42.23
C GLU A 24 -25.28 -2.64 41.69
N ARG A 25 -25.79 -1.39 41.64
CA ARG A 25 -26.88 -1.03 40.73
C ARG A 25 -26.37 -0.25 39.52
N ARG A 26 -25.30 0.52 39.71
CA ARG A 26 -24.82 1.48 38.71
C ARG A 26 -24.01 0.81 37.58
N ILE A 27 -23.44 -0.37 37.82
CA ILE A 27 -22.70 -1.13 36.81
C ILE A 27 -23.69 -1.80 35.84
N ASP A 28 -24.75 -2.38 36.39
CA ASP A 28 -25.92 -2.93 35.72
C ASP A 28 -26.75 -1.83 35.05
N ASP A 29 -26.85 -0.62 35.62
CA ASP A 29 -27.44 0.54 34.93
C ASP A 29 -26.55 1.07 33.79
N TRP A 30 -25.22 0.86 33.82
CA TRP A 30 -24.32 1.29 32.74
C TRP A 30 -24.22 0.23 31.62
N VAL A 31 -24.40 -1.05 31.96
CA VAL A 31 -24.37 -2.19 31.02
C VAL A 31 -25.77 -2.52 30.47
N LEU A 32 -26.85 -2.33 31.24
CA LEU A 32 -28.24 -2.66 30.89
C LEU A 32 -29.18 -1.45 30.92
N GLY A 33 -28.68 -0.25 31.22
CA GLY A 33 -29.50 0.96 31.29
C GLY A 33 -30.01 1.40 29.94
N ASN A 34 -31.30 1.11 29.72
CA ASN A 34 -32.20 1.78 28.78
C ASN A 34 -31.67 1.93 27.34
N SER A 35 -30.84 1.00 26.91
CA SER A 35 -30.39 0.92 25.53
C SER A 35 -31.22 -0.17 24.87
N ASN A 36 -32.34 0.25 24.27
CA ASN A 36 -33.05 -0.61 23.32
C ASN A 36 -32.00 -1.19 22.38
N ILE A 37 -31.87 -2.51 22.30
CA ILE A 37 -30.88 -3.18 21.45
C ILE A 37 -31.01 -2.68 19.99
N PHE A 38 -32.22 -2.22 19.62
CA PHE A 38 -32.53 -1.48 18.40
C PHE A 38 -31.80 -0.14 18.26
N GLU A 39 -31.74 0.69 19.30
CA GLU A 39 -31.00 1.95 19.32
C GLU A 39 -29.48 1.71 19.26
N LEU A 40 -28.97 0.68 19.97
CA LEU A 40 -27.57 0.25 19.82
C LEU A 40 -27.27 -0.24 18.41
N ARG A 41 -28.15 -1.05 17.81
CA ARG A 41 -28.02 -1.47 16.40
C ARG A 41 -28.06 -0.28 15.43
N ARG A 42 -28.90 0.72 15.70
CA ARG A 42 -29.06 1.93 14.89
C ARG A 42 -27.84 2.84 15.00
N GLN A 43 -27.26 2.98 16.19
CA GLN A 43 -26.01 3.72 16.39
C GLN A 43 -24.80 2.96 15.82
N MET A 44 -24.72 1.64 15.97
CA MET A 44 -23.69 0.82 15.32
C MET A 44 -23.78 0.87 13.79
N LYS A 45 -24.98 0.95 13.21
CA LYS A 45 -25.17 1.21 11.76
C LYS A 45 -24.66 2.60 11.33
N ARG A 46 -24.56 3.59 12.22
CA ARG A 46 -23.99 4.92 11.92
C ARG A 46 -22.46 4.93 11.90
N PHE A 47 -21.78 3.95 12.50
CA PHE A 47 -20.33 3.72 12.36
C PHE A 47 -19.98 2.95 11.07
N GLN A 48 -20.79 3.10 10.01
CA GLN A 48 -20.35 2.78 8.66
C GLN A 48 -19.34 3.87 8.26
N PHE A 49 -18.06 3.52 8.12
CA PHE A 49 -16.99 4.41 7.67
C PHE A 49 -17.10 4.80 6.18
N GLN A 50 -18.32 4.92 5.65
CA GLN A 50 -18.56 5.47 4.33
C GLN A 50 -19.17 6.84 4.51
N THR A 51 -18.44 7.87 4.08
CA THR A 51 -19.00 9.21 4.07
C THR A 51 -20.19 9.24 3.11
N PRO A 52 -21.26 9.99 3.42
CA PRO A 52 -22.41 10.15 2.52
C PRO A 52 -22.00 10.59 1.11
N LEU A 53 -20.92 11.38 1.01
CA LEU A 53 -20.31 11.82 -0.25
C LEU A 53 -19.69 10.65 -1.04
N ALA A 54 -19.02 9.72 -0.37
CA ALA A 54 -18.41 8.55 -1.01
C ALA A 54 -19.48 7.59 -1.56
N HIS A 55 -20.60 7.45 -0.84
CA HIS A 55 -21.76 6.68 -1.28
C HIS A 55 -22.45 7.33 -2.50
N ALA A 56 -22.67 8.65 -2.45
CA ALA A 56 -23.32 9.40 -3.54
C ALA A 56 -22.48 9.44 -4.83
N ARG A 57 -21.15 9.35 -4.73
CA ARG A 57 -20.23 9.29 -5.89
C ARG A 57 -19.94 7.86 -6.36
N GLY A 58 -20.51 6.84 -5.74
CA GLY A 58 -20.24 5.43 -6.08
C GLY A 58 -18.82 4.94 -5.77
N ILE A 59 -18.02 5.74 -5.07
CA ILE A 59 -16.62 5.49 -4.67
C ILE A 59 -16.56 4.91 -3.26
N GLY A 60 -17.49 4.01 -2.93
CA GLY A 60 -17.35 3.19 -1.74
C GLY A 60 -15.97 2.52 -1.72
N SER A 61 -15.47 2.20 -0.52
CA SER A 61 -14.20 1.50 -0.27
C SER A 61 -14.15 0.12 -0.98
N ALA A 62 -14.16 0.12 -2.30
CA ALA A 62 -13.83 -1.02 -3.11
C ALA A 62 -12.40 -1.36 -2.73
N LYS A 63 -12.14 -2.64 -2.48
CA LYS A 63 -10.88 -3.20 -1.98
C LYS A 63 -9.68 -3.01 -2.94
N SER A 64 -9.71 -2.02 -3.84
CA SER A 64 -8.72 -1.80 -4.90
C SER A 64 -7.33 -1.49 -4.34
N GLY A 65 -7.21 -0.70 -3.28
CA GLY A 65 -5.92 -0.33 -2.70
C GLY A 65 -5.18 -1.48 -2.02
N ALA A 66 -5.90 -2.39 -1.34
CA ALA A 66 -5.29 -3.46 -0.56
C ALA A 66 -4.54 -4.48 -1.43
N GLY A 67 -5.12 -4.87 -2.57
CA GLY A 67 -4.46 -5.77 -3.52
C GLY A 67 -3.20 -5.15 -4.13
N GLN A 68 -3.25 -3.86 -4.44
CA GLN A 68 -2.14 -3.14 -5.05
C GLN A 68 -0.98 -2.93 -4.07
N TRP A 69 -1.31 -2.61 -2.81
CA TRP A 69 -0.36 -2.56 -1.70
C TRP A 69 0.32 -3.92 -1.48
N TRP A 70 -0.46 -5.01 -1.43
CA TRP A 70 0.10 -6.35 -1.26
C TRP A 70 1.02 -6.73 -2.43
N ALA A 71 0.62 -6.40 -3.67
CA ALA A 71 1.45 -6.64 -4.86
C ALA A 71 2.78 -5.85 -4.84
N GLN A 72 2.81 -4.65 -4.25
CA GLN A 72 4.07 -3.93 -4.04
C GLN A 72 4.98 -4.65 -3.03
N ARG A 73 4.42 -5.21 -1.95
CA ARG A 73 5.21 -5.95 -0.95
C ARG A 73 5.72 -7.27 -1.49
N THR A 74 4.90 -8.03 -2.20
CA THR A 74 5.35 -9.30 -2.80
C THR A 74 6.45 -9.09 -3.81
N SER A 75 6.33 -8.07 -4.68
CA SER A 75 7.38 -7.74 -5.64
C SER A 75 8.66 -7.25 -4.97
N ALA A 76 8.57 -6.44 -3.90
CA ALA A 76 9.73 -6.03 -3.11
C ALA A 76 10.43 -7.22 -2.42
N CYS A 77 9.67 -8.15 -1.84
CA CYS A 77 10.21 -9.37 -1.23
C CYS A 77 10.91 -10.27 -2.25
N ALA A 78 10.44 -10.32 -3.50
CA ALA A 78 11.13 -11.04 -4.58
C ALA A 78 12.39 -10.30 -5.05
N LEU A 79 12.32 -8.97 -5.20
CA LEU A 79 13.44 -8.13 -5.63
C LEU A 79 14.60 -8.14 -4.64
N ALA A 80 14.34 -8.07 -3.34
CA ALA A 80 15.40 -7.97 -2.33
C ALA A 80 16.50 -9.05 -2.46
N PRO A 81 16.19 -10.36 -2.49
CA PRO A 81 17.23 -11.39 -2.68
C PRO A 81 17.80 -11.39 -4.11
N LEU A 82 17.00 -11.12 -5.14
CA LEU A 82 17.46 -11.10 -6.53
C LEU A 82 18.46 -9.96 -6.77
N THR A 83 18.19 -8.77 -6.25
CA THR A 83 19.09 -7.62 -6.33
C THR A 83 20.37 -7.87 -5.54
N LEU A 84 20.29 -8.48 -4.35
CA LEU A 84 21.49 -8.85 -3.60
C LEU A 84 22.37 -9.85 -4.38
N TRP A 85 21.76 -10.90 -4.93
CA TRP A 85 22.46 -11.85 -5.78
C TRP A 85 23.09 -11.18 -7.02
N PHE A 86 22.36 -10.27 -7.68
CA PHE A 86 22.84 -9.55 -8.84
C PHE A 86 24.03 -8.65 -8.49
N ILE A 87 23.99 -7.91 -7.38
CA ILE A 87 25.10 -7.08 -6.92
C ILE A 87 26.35 -7.93 -6.68
N VAL A 88 26.23 -9.06 -5.97
CA VAL A 88 27.37 -9.95 -5.72
C VAL A 88 27.93 -10.51 -7.02
N SER A 89 27.06 -10.90 -7.95
CA SER A 89 27.48 -11.42 -9.26
C SER A 89 28.16 -10.34 -10.11
N ALA A 90 27.58 -9.15 -10.18
CA ALA A 90 28.11 -8.02 -10.91
C ALA A 90 29.48 -7.59 -10.38
N VAL A 91 29.67 -7.57 -9.06
CA VAL A 91 30.97 -7.24 -8.45
C VAL A 91 32.05 -8.26 -8.83
N ARG A 92 31.72 -9.55 -8.92
CA ARG A 92 32.66 -10.58 -9.37
C ARG A 92 33.05 -10.41 -10.84
N LEU A 93 32.11 -9.98 -11.67
CA LEU A 93 32.31 -9.75 -13.12
C LEU A 93 33.01 -8.42 -13.45
N LEU A 94 33.20 -7.50 -12.49
CA LEU A 94 33.80 -6.19 -12.76
C LEU A 94 35.25 -6.26 -13.27
N SER A 95 35.97 -7.32 -12.91
CA SER A 95 37.37 -7.54 -13.32
C SER A 95 37.48 -8.39 -14.57
N ASP A 96 36.36 -8.92 -15.06
CA ASP A 96 36.28 -9.84 -16.17
C ASP A 96 36.02 -9.09 -17.49
N ASP A 97 36.36 -9.71 -18.60
CA ASP A 97 36.14 -9.14 -19.93
C ASP A 97 34.74 -9.45 -20.48
N HIS A 98 34.45 -8.93 -21.67
CA HIS A 98 33.14 -9.11 -22.31
C HIS A 98 32.83 -10.59 -22.58
N GLU A 99 33.84 -11.40 -22.87
CA GLU A 99 33.67 -12.83 -23.14
C GLU A 99 33.22 -13.59 -21.88
N ALA A 100 33.86 -13.32 -20.74
CA ALA A 100 33.47 -13.88 -19.47
C ALA A 100 32.03 -13.51 -19.07
N PHE A 101 31.56 -12.29 -19.39
CA PHE A 101 30.16 -11.93 -19.21
C PHE A 101 29.21 -12.78 -20.08
N LEU A 102 29.57 -13.04 -21.34
CA LEU A 102 28.77 -13.89 -22.23
C LEU A 102 28.68 -15.32 -21.70
N ILE A 103 29.78 -15.87 -21.20
CA ILE A 103 29.80 -17.19 -20.55
C ILE A 103 28.90 -17.20 -19.30
N TRP A 104 28.96 -16.15 -18.49
CA TRP A 104 28.14 -16.04 -17.28
C TRP A 104 26.64 -15.98 -17.57
N ILE A 105 26.22 -15.19 -18.57
CA ILE A 105 24.80 -15.07 -18.94
C ILE A 105 24.29 -16.30 -19.69
N ALA A 106 25.16 -17.07 -20.36
CA ALA A 106 24.83 -18.35 -20.99
C ALA A 106 24.44 -19.45 -19.98
N SER A 107 24.80 -19.30 -18.70
CA SER A 107 24.33 -20.20 -17.64
C SER A 107 22.80 -20.11 -17.50
N PRO A 108 22.07 -21.23 -17.66
CA PRO A 108 20.60 -21.23 -17.57
C PRO A 108 20.07 -20.69 -16.24
N VAL A 109 20.79 -20.94 -15.14
CA VAL A 109 20.42 -20.45 -13.81
C VAL A 109 20.52 -18.93 -13.75
N ASN A 110 21.63 -18.34 -14.24
CA ASN A 110 21.82 -16.90 -14.23
C ASN A 110 20.81 -16.21 -15.15
N ALA A 111 20.56 -16.76 -16.34
CA ALA A 111 19.55 -16.25 -17.27
C ALA A 111 18.15 -16.23 -16.65
N VAL A 112 17.74 -17.31 -15.96
CA VAL A 112 16.45 -17.37 -15.27
C VAL A 112 16.38 -16.37 -14.12
N LEU A 113 17.41 -16.27 -13.28
CA LEU A 113 17.45 -15.31 -12.17
C LEU A 113 17.40 -13.86 -12.68
N MET A 114 18.11 -13.56 -13.77
CA MET A 114 18.03 -12.26 -14.45
C MET A 114 16.63 -11.99 -14.98
N ALA A 115 15.99 -12.95 -15.64
CA ALA A 115 14.63 -12.81 -16.15
C ALA A 115 13.61 -12.54 -15.03
N LEU A 116 13.71 -13.29 -13.93
CA LEU A 116 12.88 -13.07 -12.74
C LEU A 116 13.11 -11.68 -12.14
N MET A 117 14.36 -11.23 -12.07
CA MET A 117 14.70 -9.89 -11.58
C MET A 117 14.07 -8.80 -12.45
N ILE A 118 14.18 -8.91 -13.78
CA ILE A 118 13.56 -7.95 -14.73
C ILE A 118 12.04 -7.91 -14.56
N LEU A 119 11.39 -9.07 -14.52
CA LEU A 119 9.94 -9.15 -14.32
C LEU A 119 9.50 -8.51 -13.00
N ALA A 120 10.19 -8.84 -11.90
CA ALA A 120 9.89 -8.27 -10.58
C ALA A 120 10.17 -6.77 -10.52
N LEU A 121 11.28 -6.30 -11.11
CA LEU A 121 11.70 -4.90 -11.16
C LEU A 121 10.67 -4.03 -11.86
N PHE A 122 10.31 -4.37 -13.11
CA PHE A 122 9.35 -3.59 -13.88
C PHE A 122 7.93 -3.69 -13.31
N ARG A 123 7.56 -4.81 -12.70
CA ARG A 123 6.32 -4.92 -11.93
C ARG A 123 6.31 -3.97 -10.74
N HIS A 124 7.36 -3.95 -9.94
CA HIS A 124 7.47 -3.10 -8.75
C HIS A 124 7.48 -1.61 -9.13
N MET A 125 8.30 -1.24 -10.12
CA MET A 125 8.37 0.13 -10.64
C MET A 125 7.02 0.60 -11.17
N GLY A 126 6.35 -0.22 -11.99
CA GLY A 126 5.03 0.12 -12.52
C GLY A 126 3.98 0.34 -11.43
N LEU A 127 3.99 -0.47 -10.37
CA LEU A 127 3.10 -0.29 -9.22
C LEU A 127 3.44 0.96 -8.39
N GLY A 128 4.73 1.26 -8.19
CA GLY A 128 5.19 2.43 -7.46
C GLY A 128 4.85 3.73 -8.17
N LEU A 129 5.13 3.80 -9.48
CA LEU A 129 4.82 4.96 -10.31
C LEU A 129 3.31 5.24 -10.38
N GLN A 130 2.46 4.21 -10.34
CA GLN A 130 1.01 4.43 -10.26
C GLN A 130 0.59 5.18 -8.99
N VAL A 131 1.18 4.87 -7.84
CA VAL A 131 0.90 5.57 -6.59
C VAL A 131 1.35 7.03 -6.68
N ILE A 132 2.52 7.28 -7.26
CA ILE A 132 3.00 8.65 -7.50
C ILE A 132 2.03 9.40 -8.42
N VAL A 133 1.56 8.79 -9.51
CA VAL A 133 0.56 9.42 -10.37
C VAL A 133 -0.73 9.70 -9.61
N ASP A 134 -1.15 8.79 -8.73
CA ASP A 134 -2.34 8.98 -7.92
C ASP A 134 -2.23 10.12 -6.90
N ASP A 135 -1.06 10.31 -6.31
CA ASP A 135 -0.83 11.32 -5.27
C ASP A 135 -0.56 12.72 -5.85
N TYR A 136 0.04 12.81 -7.05
CA TYR A 136 0.54 14.09 -7.57
C TYR A 136 -0.22 14.60 -8.81
N LEU A 137 -0.89 13.75 -9.57
CA LEU A 137 -1.62 14.17 -10.77
C LEU A 137 -3.09 14.48 -10.44
N HIS A 138 -3.38 15.77 -10.31
CA HIS A 138 -4.71 16.29 -9.95
C HIS A 138 -5.64 16.49 -11.16
N ASP A 139 -5.11 16.48 -12.39
CA ASP A 139 -5.92 16.57 -13.61
C ASP A 139 -6.51 15.19 -13.94
N ASP A 140 -7.81 15.04 -13.71
CA ASP A 140 -8.57 13.81 -13.97
C ASP A 140 -8.51 13.35 -15.44
N ARG A 141 -8.33 14.28 -16.40
CA ARG A 141 -8.22 13.95 -17.83
C ARG A 141 -6.89 13.29 -18.16
N LEU A 142 -5.83 13.66 -17.45
CA LEU A 142 -4.48 13.15 -17.66
C LEU A 142 -4.18 11.90 -16.82
N ARG A 143 -4.92 11.68 -15.74
CA ARG A 143 -4.67 10.58 -14.80
C ARG A 143 -4.62 9.20 -15.46
N THR A 144 -5.66 8.86 -16.22
CA THR A 144 -5.77 7.57 -16.91
C THR A 144 -4.73 7.38 -18.01
N PRO A 145 -4.54 8.31 -18.97
CA PRO A 145 -3.55 8.12 -20.02
C PRO A 145 -2.12 8.03 -19.46
N VAL A 146 -1.76 8.83 -18.45
CA VAL A 146 -0.43 8.74 -17.82
C VAL A 146 -0.21 7.39 -17.15
N LYS A 147 -1.20 6.87 -16.41
CA LYS A 147 -1.11 5.51 -15.82
C LYS A 147 -0.92 4.45 -16.90
N LEU A 148 -1.66 4.53 -18.00
CA LEU A 148 -1.53 3.60 -19.12
C LEU A 148 -0.14 3.67 -19.75
N SER A 149 0.38 4.88 -20.00
CA SER A 149 1.72 5.09 -20.54
C SER A 149 2.81 4.52 -19.63
N VAL A 150 2.69 4.71 -18.31
CA VAL A 150 3.61 4.11 -17.34
C VAL A 150 3.59 2.59 -17.42
N GLN A 151 2.41 1.96 -17.45
CA GLN A 151 2.30 0.50 -17.53
C GLN A 151 2.84 -0.04 -18.86
N ALA A 152 2.48 0.59 -19.97
CA ALA A 152 2.96 0.22 -21.30
C ALA A 152 4.49 0.36 -21.39
N GLY A 153 5.06 1.46 -20.90
CA GLY A 153 6.50 1.68 -20.86
C GLY A 153 7.22 0.61 -20.04
N CYS A 154 6.70 0.26 -18.88
CA CYS A 154 7.27 -0.82 -18.06
C CYS A 154 7.23 -2.18 -18.78
N GLN A 155 6.13 -2.51 -19.46
CA GLN A 155 5.98 -3.77 -20.19
C GLN A 155 6.90 -3.85 -21.41
N VAL A 156 7.04 -2.76 -22.16
CA VAL A 156 7.94 -2.67 -23.32
C VAL A 156 9.39 -2.85 -22.87
N LEU A 157 9.83 -2.11 -21.86
CA LEU A 157 11.20 -2.21 -21.34
C LEU A 157 11.50 -3.59 -20.76
N ALA A 158 10.55 -4.19 -20.02
CA ALA A 158 10.70 -5.56 -19.54
C ALA A 158 10.86 -6.55 -20.70
N THR A 159 10.05 -6.42 -21.75
CA THR A 159 10.11 -7.32 -22.91
C THR A 159 11.44 -7.18 -23.66
N ILE A 160 11.93 -5.95 -23.86
CA ILE A 160 13.23 -5.69 -24.47
C ILE A 160 14.36 -6.32 -23.64
N ALA A 161 14.34 -6.12 -22.32
CA ALA A 161 15.35 -6.69 -21.42
C ALA A 161 15.31 -8.23 -21.41
N LEU A 162 14.12 -8.84 -21.39
CA LEU A 162 13.96 -10.29 -21.48
C LEU A 162 14.48 -10.84 -22.81
N PHE A 163 14.16 -10.17 -23.93
CA PHE A 163 14.68 -10.55 -25.23
C PHE A 163 16.21 -10.49 -25.27
N ALA A 164 16.82 -9.44 -24.71
CA ALA A 164 18.27 -9.32 -24.63
C ALA A 164 18.91 -10.46 -23.81
N ILE A 165 18.34 -10.81 -22.66
CA ILE A 165 18.80 -11.93 -21.81
C ILE A 165 18.71 -13.25 -22.58
N LEU A 166 17.54 -13.56 -23.16
CA LEU A 166 17.34 -14.78 -23.92
C LEU A 166 18.28 -14.88 -25.11
N ARG A 167 18.46 -13.77 -25.84
CA ARG A 167 19.36 -13.72 -26.99
C ARG A 167 20.83 -13.91 -26.60
N GLY A 168 21.24 -13.35 -25.45
CA GLY A 168 22.58 -13.52 -24.89
C GLY A 168 22.81 -14.93 -24.33
N SER A 169 21.77 -15.56 -23.79
CA SER A 169 21.87 -16.90 -23.19
C SER A 169 21.98 -18.03 -24.22
N ILE A 170 21.51 -17.83 -25.46
CA ILE A 170 21.47 -18.85 -26.53
C ILE A 170 22.70 -18.75 -27.46
N ARG A 171 23.54 -17.73 -27.30
CA ARG A 171 24.67 -17.46 -28.18
C ARG A 171 25.95 -18.06 -27.64
#